data_AF-A0A366LEE4-F1
#
_entry.id   AF-A0A366LEE4-F1
#
_cell.length_a   1.000
_cell.length_b   1.000
_cell.length_c   1.000
_cell.angle_alpha   90.00
_cell.angle_beta   90.00
_cell.angle_gamma   90.00
#
_symmetry.space_group_name_H-M   'P 1'
#
loop_
_entity.id
_entity.type
_entity.pdbx_description
1 polymer ?
#
loop_
_entity_poly.entity_id
_entity_poly.type
_entity_poly.pdbx_seq_one_letter_code
_entity_poly.pdbx_strand_id
1 'polypeptide(L)'
;MNDATADLLFDTVERLEKNIVARECPAIVAIEGAKKLVMSDYDYLRDAETAQAFETRVAEKAREIGAARWVLAVPQVWIFRPPSTIAVRAVSNHRLREGEQEAITWMSFDGADGVDYGRVAYARRPSGEPVFEEPEIFDVGIRPRREMPGFVLLQRCLTED
;
A
#
# COMPACT_ATOMS: atom_id res chain seq x y z
N MET A 1 -8.07 -9.61 -9.52
CA MET A 1 -6.65 -9.55 -9.90
C MET A 1 -6.24 -10.65 -10.89
N ASN A 2 -5.67 -10.27 -12.05
CA ASN A 2 -4.93 -11.16 -12.96
C ASN A 2 -3.51 -11.48 -12.44
N ASP A 3 -2.88 -12.49 -13.05
CA ASP A 3 -1.55 -12.98 -12.68
C ASP A 3 -0.47 -11.89 -12.76
N ALA A 4 -0.49 -11.02 -13.78
CA ALA A 4 0.51 -9.96 -13.92
C ALA A 4 0.43 -8.92 -12.79
N THR A 5 -0.77 -8.58 -12.35
CA THR A 5 -0.99 -7.68 -11.21
C THR A 5 -0.61 -8.36 -9.90
N ALA A 6 -0.85 -9.67 -9.77
CA ALA A 6 -0.42 -10.45 -8.62
C ALA A 6 1.10 -10.52 -8.51
N ASP A 7 1.81 -10.76 -9.62
CA ASP A 7 3.27 -10.74 -9.67
C ASP A 7 3.84 -9.37 -9.28
N LEU A 8 3.20 -8.29 -9.72
CA LEU A 8 3.57 -6.93 -9.34
C LEU A 8 3.33 -6.68 -7.84
N LEU A 9 2.23 -7.20 -7.29
CA LEU A 9 1.92 -7.13 -5.86
C LEU A 9 2.98 -7.84 -5.03
N PHE A 10 3.31 -9.09 -5.39
CA PHE A 10 4.30 -9.88 -4.66
C PHE A 10 5.69 -9.23 -4.67
N ASP A 11 6.17 -8.74 -5.81
CA ASP A 11 7.45 -8.01 -5.87
C ASP A 11 7.42 -6.71 -5.04
N THR A 12 6.30 -5.99 -5.02
CA THR A 12 6.16 -4.74 -4.25
C THR A 12 6.14 -5.03 -2.75
N VAL A 13 5.40 -6.04 -2.32
CA VAL A 13 5.33 -6.50 -0.93
C VAL A 13 6.69 -7.00 -0.47
N GLU A 14 7.35 -7.88 -1.22
CA GLU A 14 8.66 -8.43 -0.85
C GLU A 14 9.71 -7.33 -0.65
N ARG A 15 9.67 -6.27 -1.48
CA ARG A 15 10.53 -5.09 -1.30
C ARG A 15 10.23 -4.38 0.01
N LEU A 16 8.96 -4.18 0.34
CA LEU A 16 8.60 -3.52 1.59
C LEU A 16 8.91 -4.39 2.81
N GLU A 17 8.74 -5.70 2.74
CA GLU A 17 9.16 -6.64 3.79
C GLU A 17 10.65 -6.52 4.08
N LYS A 18 11.50 -6.47 3.04
CA LYS A 18 12.94 -6.24 3.17
C LYS A 18 13.26 -4.91 3.87
N ASN A 19 12.53 -3.84 3.54
CA ASN A 19 12.66 -2.55 4.23
C ASN A 19 12.26 -2.68 5.70
N ILE A 20 11.13 -3.32 6.02
CA ILE A 20 10.64 -3.49 7.40
C ILE A 20 11.64 -4.30 8.23
N VAL A 21 12.27 -5.33 7.65
CA VAL A 21 13.37 -6.08 8.27
C VAL A 21 14.56 -5.17 8.56
N ALA A 22 14.89 -4.27 7.63
CA ALA A 22 15.92 -3.23 7.80
C ALA A 22 15.50 -2.08 8.73
N ARG A 23 14.29 -2.13 9.32
CA ARG A 23 13.69 -1.09 10.17
C ARG A 23 13.38 0.22 9.42
N GLU A 24 13.20 0.12 8.12
CA GLU A 24 12.73 1.15 7.23
C GLU A 24 11.25 0.91 6.91
N CYS A 25 10.44 1.96 6.86
CA CYS A 25 8.99 1.82 6.65
C CYS A 25 8.47 2.83 5.60
N PRO A 26 9.04 2.86 4.39
CA PRO A 26 8.52 3.72 3.32
C PRO A 26 7.19 3.19 2.79
N ALA A 27 6.38 4.08 2.20
CA ALA A 27 5.43 3.65 1.18
C ALA A 27 6.20 3.29 -0.10
N ILE A 28 5.79 2.24 -0.80
CA ILE A 28 6.38 1.81 -2.08
C ILE A 28 5.27 1.71 -3.12
N VAL A 29 5.48 2.30 -4.30
CA VAL A 29 4.65 2.08 -5.49
C VAL A 29 5.48 1.43 -6.57
N ALA A 30 5.00 0.31 -7.11
CA ALA A 30 5.47 -0.22 -8.38
C ALA A 30 4.47 0.10 -9.48
N ILE A 31 4.95 0.61 -10.60
CA ILE A 31 4.16 1.02 -11.76
C ILE A 31 4.65 0.24 -12.97
N GLU A 32 3.74 -0.30 -13.77
CA GLU A 32 4.07 -1.04 -14.97
C GLU A 32 3.32 -0.47 -16.19
N GLY A 33 4.11 -0.04 -17.19
CA GLY A 33 3.66 0.45 -18.49
C GLY A 33 4.70 0.11 -19.55
N ALA A 34 5.14 1.10 -20.33
CA ALA A 34 6.26 0.92 -21.28
C ALA A 34 7.56 0.45 -20.61
N LYS A 35 7.71 0.71 -19.31
CA LYS A 35 8.75 0.17 -18.44
C LYS A 35 8.20 -0.02 -17.03
N LYS A 36 8.85 -0.87 -16.22
CA LYS A 36 8.58 -0.97 -14.78
C LYS A 36 9.35 0.10 -14.02
N LEU A 37 8.67 0.82 -13.13
CA LEU A 37 9.26 1.82 -12.24
C LEU A 37 8.85 1.52 -10.80
N VAL A 38 9.77 1.75 -9.86
CA VAL A 38 9.49 1.64 -8.42
C VAL A 38 9.84 2.97 -7.77
N MET A 39 8.92 3.53 -7.00
CA MET A 39 9.06 4.79 -6.27
C MET A 39 8.77 4.55 -4.80
N SER A 40 9.46 5.25 -3.91
CA SER A 40 9.27 5.12 -2.46
C SER A 40 9.26 6.47 -1.76
N ASP A 41 8.52 6.58 -0.66
CA ASP A 41 8.47 7.79 0.16
C ASP A 41 8.39 7.43 1.66
N TYR A 42 9.35 7.95 2.43
CA TYR A 42 9.48 7.67 3.87
C TYR A 42 8.58 8.54 4.73
N ASP A 43 8.14 9.68 4.20
CA ASP A 43 7.29 10.63 4.91
C ASP A 43 5.80 10.44 4.57
N TYR A 44 5.46 9.43 3.77
CA TYR A 44 4.11 9.17 3.28
C TYR A 44 3.04 9.19 4.38
N LEU A 45 3.34 8.63 5.56
CA LEU A 45 2.41 8.56 6.69
C LEU A 45 2.50 9.75 7.66
N ARG A 46 3.31 10.77 7.34
CA ARG A 46 3.47 11.96 8.19
C ARG A 46 2.16 12.74 8.29
N ASP A 47 1.56 13.03 7.14
CA ASP A 47 0.32 13.79 7.00
C ASP A 47 -0.29 13.60 5.60
N ALA A 48 -1.54 14.03 5.45
CA ALA A 48 -2.30 13.85 4.21
C ALA A 48 -1.73 14.64 3.02
N GLU A 49 -1.10 15.80 3.28
CA GLU A 49 -0.50 16.63 2.23
C GLU A 49 0.71 15.92 1.61
N THR A 50 1.53 15.29 2.45
CA THR A 50 2.72 14.53 2.04
C THR A 50 2.33 13.29 1.24
N ALA A 51 1.34 12.54 1.72
CA ALA A 51 0.78 11.40 0.98
C ALA A 51 0.27 11.83 -0.40
N GLN A 52 -0.51 12.91 -0.46
CA GLN A 52 -1.06 13.45 -1.71
C GLN A 52 0.04 13.92 -2.67
N ALA A 53 1.09 14.59 -2.18
CA ALA A 53 2.19 15.03 -3.00
C ALA A 53 2.96 13.84 -3.61
N PHE A 54 3.20 12.78 -2.83
CA PHE A 54 3.79 11.56 -3.35
C PHE A 54 2.92 10.89 -4.42
N GLU A 55 1.64 10.66 -4.12
CA GLU A 55 0.70 10.03 -5.06
C GLU A 55 0.54 10.83 -6.36
N THR A 56 0.56 12.17 -6.29
CA THR A 56 0.52 13.03 -7.48
C THR A 56 1.74 12.83 -8.37
N ARG A 57 2.96 12.81 -7.79
CA ARG A 57 4.20 12.55 -8.54
C ARG A 57 4.20 11.16 -9.19
N VAL A 58 3.69 10.16 -8.47
CA VAL A 58 3.53 8.79 -8.98
C VAL A 58 2.55 8.77 -10.15
N ALA A 59 1.42 9.45 -10.06
CA ALA A 59 0.44 9.54 -11.14
C ALA A 59 1.01 10.22 -12.40
N GLU A 60 1.78 11.29 -12.23
CA GLU A 60 2.49 11.95 -13.34
C GLU A 60 3.46 10.99 -14.04
N LYS A 61 4.22 10.20 -13.27
CA LYS A 61 5.12 9.17 -13.82
C LYS A 61 4.36 8.03 -14.47
N ALA A 62 3.25 7.59 -13.90
CA ALA A 62 2.40 6.57 -14.48
C ALA A 62 1.89 7.00 -15.87
N ARG A 63 1.44 8.25 -16.00
CA ARG A 63 1.04 8.82 -17.29
C ARG A 63 2.20 8.93 -18.27
N GLU A 64 3.37 9.40 -17.83
CA GLU A 64 4.57 9.53 -18.67
C GLU A 64 4.96 8.20 -19.34
N ILE A 65 4.77 7.07 -18.65
CA ILE A 65 5.14 5.74 -19.16
C ILE A 65 3.96 4.95 -19.72
N GLY A 66 2.76 5.53 -19.79
CA GLY A 66 1.55 4.81 -20.21
C GLY A 66 1.28 3.58 -19.33
N ALA A 67 1.23 3.76 -18.01
CA ALA A 67 1.01 2.68 -17.06
C ALA A 67 -0.31 1.95 -17.32
N ALA A 68 -0.23 0.63 -17.44
CA ALA A 68 -1.40 -0.23 -17.51
C ALA A 68 -1.86 -0.67 -16.11
N ARG A 69 -0.91 -0.79 -15.18
CA ARG A 69 -1.17 -1.22 -13.80
C ARG A 69 -0.18 -0.64 -12.80
N TRP A 70 -0.55 -0.63 -11.53
CA TRP A 70 0.33 -0.28 -10.43
C TRP A 70 -0.12 -0.93 -9.12
N VAL A 71 0.81 -1.04 -8.18
CA VAL A 71 0.56 -1.47 -6.80
C VAL A 71 1.21 -0.47 -5.85
N LEU A 72 0.42 0.07 -4.91
CA LEU A 72 0.90 0.83 -3.76
C LEU A 72 0.86 -0.07 -2.53
N ALA A 73 1.96 -0.14 -1.78
CA ALA A 73 2.08 -0.83 -0.51
C ALA A 73 2.58 0.12 0.58
N VAL A 74 1.92 0.14 1.74
CA VAL A 74 2.17 1.08 2.82
C VAL A 74 2.18 0.36 4.18
N PRO A 75 3.26 0.47 4.98
CA PRO A 75 3.33 -0.15 6.29
C PRO A 75 2.50 0.65 7.30
N GLN A 76 1.45 0.06 7.86
CA GLN A 76 0.55 0.72 8.83
C GLN A 76 0.31 -0.15 10.07
N VAL A 77 -0.18 0.46 11.14
CA VAL A 77 -0.80 -0.25 12.25
C VAL A 77 -2.30 -0.09 12.15
N TRP A 78 -2.98 -1.22 12.01
CA TRP A 78 -4.43 -1.35 12.01
C TRP A 78 -4.94 -1.38 13.43
N ILE A 79 -6.00 -0.62 13.69
CA ILE A 79 -6.67 -0.53 14.98
C ILE A 79 -8.10 -0.98 14.76
N PHE A 80 -8.40 -2.21 15.17
CA PHE A 80 -9.72 -2.79 15.05
C PHE A 80 -10.63 -2.21 16.15
N ARG A 81 -11.64 -1.43 15.74
CA ARG A 81 -12.65 -0.86 16.64
C ARG A 81 -14.00 -1.53 16.38
N PRO A 82 -14.52 -2.32 17.34
CA PRO A 82 -15.87 -2.86 17.23
C PRO A 82 -16.92 -1.75 17.09
N PRO A 83 -18.04 -1.97 16.37
CA PRO A 83 -18.44 -3.24 15.77
C PRO A 83 -17.85 -3.55 14.38
N SER A 84 -17.21 -2.60 13.68
CA SER A 84 -16.69 -2.85 12.31
C SER A 84 -15.78 -1.76 11.73
N THR A 85 -15.23 -0.87 12.57
CA THR A 85 -14.40 0.24 12.08
C THR A 85 -12.92 -0.11 12.20
N ILE A 86 -12.16 0.11 11.13
CA ILE A 86 -10.72 0.02 11.14
C ILE A 86 -10.17 1.43 11.05
N ALA A 87 -9.39 1.82 12.06
CA ALA A 87 -8.56 3.01 11.98
C ALA A 87 -7.12 2.58 11.69
N VAL A 88 -6.34 3.45 11.05
CA VAL A 88 -4.94 3.19 10.76
C VAL A 88 -4.07 4.29 11.34
N ARG A 89 -2.84 3.94 11.73
CA ARG A 89 -1.80 4.88 12.13
C ARG A 89 -0.44 4.46 11.59
N ALA A 90 0.52 5.38 11.59
CA ALA A 90 1.89 5.07 11.22
C ALA A 90 2.51 3.98 12.13
N VAL A 91 3.37 3.16 11.53
CA VAL A 91 4.26 2.27 12.27
C VAL A 91 5.21 3.10 13.13
N SER A 92 5.46 2.65 14.35
CA SER A 92 6.40 3.31 15.26
C SER A 92 7.01 2.27 16.21
N ASN A 93 8.06 2.65 16.93
CA ASN A 93 8.73 1.78 17.90
C ASN A 93 7.91 1.50 19.18
N HIS A 94 6.69 2.03 19.28
CA HIS A 94 5.81 1.76 20.42
C HIS A 94 5.28 0.33 20.34
N ARG A 95 5.12 -0.31 21.50
CA ARG A 95 4.43 -1.60 21.58
C ARG A 95 3.00 -1.46 21.05
N LEU A 96 2.56 -2.49 20.32
CA LEU A 96 1.16 -2.63 19.94
C LEU A 96 0.27 -2.73 21.19
N ARG A 97 -0.87 -2.07 21.12
CA ARG A 97 -1.93 -2.16 22.12
C ARG A 97 -2.87 -3.30 21.76
N GLU A 98 -3.72 -3.70 22.71
CA GLU A 98 -4.80 -4.64 22.44
C GLU A 98 -5.69 -4.13 21.29
N GLY A 99 -5.99 -5.01 20.33
CA GLY A 99 -6.73 -4.66 19.12
C GLY A 99 -5.93 -3.94 18.03
N GLU A 100 -4.60 -3.82 18.19
CA GLU A 100 -3.70 -3.32 17.15
C GLU A 100 -2.96 -4.46 16.42
N GLN A 101 -2.76 -4.31 15.11
CA GLN A 101 -1.94 -5.21 14.31
C GLN A 101 -1.09 -4.43 13.31
N GLU A 102 0.19 -4.77 13.18
CA GLU A 102 1.00 -4.28 12.06
C GLU A 102 0.57 -4.97 10.76
N ALA A 103 0.50 -4.20 9.68
CA ALA A 103 0.16 -4.71 8.36
C ALA A 103 0.83 -3.87 7.27
N ILE A 104 1.11 -4.51 6.13
CA ILE A 104 1.32 -3.81 4.87
C ILE A 104 -0.05 -3.66 4.22
N THR A 105 -0.60 -2.45 4.18
CA THR A 105 -1.82 -2.17 3.43
C THR A 105 -1.48 -1.94 1.98
N TRP A 106 -2.20 -2.57 1.06
CA TRP A 106 -1.94 -2.42 -0.36
C TRP A 106 -3.21 -2.13 -1.15
N MET A 107 -3.03 -1.39 -2.24
CA MET A 107 -4.02 -1.15 -3.29
C MET A 107 -3.36 -1.44 -4.63
N SER A 108 -4.04 -2.18 -5.50
CA SER A 108 -3.64 -2.37 -6.89
C SER A 108 -4.66 -1.80 -7.84
N PHE A 109 -4.20 -1.28 -8.97
CA PHE A 109 -5.04 -0.89 -10.10
C PHE A 109 -4.49 -1.56 -11.35
N ASP A 110 -5.38 -2.10 -12.18
CA ASP A 110 -5.12 -2.57 -13.53
C ASP A 110 -6.25 -2.06 -14.43
N GLY A 111 -5.91 -1.45 -15.57
CA GLY A 111 -6.89 -0.86 -16.48
C GLY A 111 -7.90 -1.86 -17.07
N ALA A 112 -7.58 -3.16 -17.09
CA ALA A 112 -8.46 -4.23 -17.56
C ALA A 112 -9.26 -4.89 -16.42
N ASP A 113 -8.69 -4.99 -15.22
CA ASP A 113 -9.29 -5.75 -14.11
C ASP A 113 -9.88 -4.87 -12.99
N GLY A 114 -9.60 -3.57 -13.01
CA GLY A 114 -10.08 -2.63 -12.02
C GLY A 114 -9.15 -2.52 -10.82
N VAL A 115 -9.72 -2.49 -9.62
CA VAL A 115 -8.99 -2.13 -8.39
C VAL A 115 -9.21 -3.19 -7.33
N ASP A 116 -8.13 -3.70 -6.76
CA ASP A 116 -8.15 -4.63 -5.63
C ASP A 116 -7.47 -3.99 -4.41
N TYR A 117 -7.84 -4.46 -3.22
CA TYR A 117 -7.37 -3.95 -1.95
C TYR A 117 -7.09 -5.09 -1.01
N GLY A 118 -6.14 -4.88 -0.11
CA GLY A 118 -5.87 -5.89 0.88
C GLY A 118 -4.81 -5.50 1.87
N ARG A 119 -4.31 -6.52 2.56
CA ARG A 119 -3.21 -6.37 3.48
C ARG A 119 -2.30 -7.59 3.50
N VAL A 120 -1.12 -7.40 4.06
CA VAL A 120 -0.24 -8.48 4.54
C VAL A 120 -0.08 -8.25 6.03
N ALA A 121 -0.67 -9.10 6.86
CA ALA A 121 -0.51 -8.99 8.29
C ALA A 121 0.90 -9.44 8.69
N TYR A 122 1.45 -8.87 9.76
CA TYR A 122 2.68 -9.41 10.33
C TYR A 122 2.76 -9.20 11.83
N ALA A 123 3.56 -10.03 12.48
CA ALA A 123 3.88 -9.93 13.89
C ALA A 123 5.38 -10.02 14.09
N ARG A 124 5.90 -9.38 15.15
CA ARG A 124 7.33 -9.42 15.47
C ARG A 124 7.62 -10.50 16.51
N ARG A 125 8.67 -11.30 16.26
CA ARG A 125 9.26 -12.19 17.25
C ARG A 125 9.78 -11.40 18.45
N PRO A 126 10.08 -12.06 19.58
CA PRO A 126 10.76 -11.40 20.71
C PRO A 126 12.08 -10.70 20.35
N SER A 127 12.76 -11.16 19.29
CA SER A 127 13.96 -10.52 18.72
C SER A 127 13.68 -9.20 17.98
N GLY A 128 12.42 -8.88 17.70
CA GLY A 128 11.98 -7.75 16.87
C GLY A 128 11.88 -8.05 15.37
N GLU A 129 12.29 -9.24 14.95
CA GLU A 129 12.20 -9.71 13.56
C GLU A 129 10.73 -9.92 13.15
N PRO A 130 10.26 -9.32 12.03
CA PRO A 130 8.90 -9.51 11.55
C PRO A 130 8.70 -10.90 10.93
N VAL A 131 7.50 -11.45 11.09
CA VAL A 131 7.01 -12.66 10.43
C VAL A 131 5.74 -12.27 9.70
N PHE A 132 5.79 -12.33 8.37
CA PHE A 132 4.73 -11.92 7.48
C PHE A 132 3.79 -13.09 7.16
N GLU A 133 2.50 -12.79 7.05
CA GLU A 133 1.49 -13.70 6.50
C GLU A 133 1.45 -13.55 4.97
N GLU A 134 0.63 -14.36 4.29
CA GLU A 134 0.39 -14.20 2.85
C GLU A 134 -0.51 -12.98 2.57
N PRO A 135 -0.41 -12.34 1.38
CA PRO A 135 -1.32 -11.27 1.01
C PRO A 135 -2.80 -11.70 0.98
N GLU A 136 -3.62 -10.99 1.75
CA GLU A 136 -5.07 -11.15 1.84
C GLU A 136 -5.75 -10.09 0.97
N ILE A 137 -6.67 -10.50 0.08
CA ILE A 137 -7.54 -9.60 -0.69
C ILE A 137 -8.85 -9.40 0.09
N PHE A 138 -9.34 -8.16 0.15
CA PHE A 138 -10.66 -7.88 0.71
C PHE A 138 -11.74 -8.04 -0.35
N ASP A 139 -12.52 -9.11 -0.25
CA ASP A 139 -13.64 -9.41 -1.16
C ASP A 139 -14.89 -8.55 -0.94
N VAL A 140 -14.93 -7.79 0.16
CA VAL A 140 -16.01 -6.83 0.42
C VAL A 140 -15.82 -5.66 -0.54
N GLY A 141 -16.89 -5.20 -1.20
CA GLY A 141 -16.85 -4.05 -2.09
C GLY A 141 -16.42 -2.76 -1.38
N ILE A 142 -15.12 -2.59 -1.16
CA ILE A 142 -14.51 -1.43 -0.53
C ILE A 142 -14.53 -0.31 -1.57
N ARG A 143 -15.34 0.71 -1.31
CA ARG A 143 -15.23 1.97 -2.04
C ARG A 143 -14.05 2.74 -1.46
N PRO A 144 -12.97 2.99 -2.23
CA PRO A 144 -11.85 3.78 -1.73
C PRO A 144 -12.33 5.14 -1.26
N ARG A 145 -11.87 5.53 -0.06
CA ARG A 145 -12.17 6.81 0.56
C ARG A 145 -10.95 7.71 0.48
N ARG A 146 -11.17 9.02 0.62
CA ARG A 146 -10.11 10.04 0.53
C ARG A 146 -8.96 9.80 1.51
N GLU A 147 -9.25 9.19 2.65
CA GLU A 147 -8.30 8.91 3.71
C GLU A 147 -7.49 7.62 3.47
N MET A 148 -7.85 6.82 2.47
CA MET A 148 -7.16 5.57 2.16
C MET A 148 -5.91 5.82 1.32
N PRO A 149 -4.80 5.11 1.61
CA PRO A 149 -3.63 5.15 0.76
C PRO A 149 -3.96 4.84 -0.70
N GLY A 150 -3.44 5.64 -1.63
CA GLY A 150 -3.60 5.44 -3.07
C GLY A 150 -4.84 6.07 -3.67
N PHE A 151 -5.70 6.71 -2.86
CA PHE A 151 -6.92 7.33 -3.36
C PHE A 151 -6.64 8.44 -4.38
N VAL A 152 -5.66 9.30 -4.11
CA VAL A 152 -5.30 10.40 -5.02
C VAL A 152 -4.70 9.83 -6.30
N LEU A 153 -3.81 8.84 -6.19
CA LEU A 153 -3.23 8.16 -7.34
C LEU A 153 -4.33 7.54 -8.22
N LEU A 154 -5.25 6.79 -7.62
CA LEU A 154 -6.36 6.17 -8.33
C LEU A 154 -7.25 7.22 -9.01
N GLN A 155 -7.65 8.28 -8.31
CA GLN A 155 -8.45 9.36 -8.90
C GLN A 155 -7.75 9.94 -10.13
N ARG A 156 -6.44 10.24 -10.03
CA ARG A 156 -5.65 10.81 -11.12
C ARG A 156 -5.49 9.85 -12.30
N CYS A 157 -5.44 8.55 -12.07
CA CYS A 157 -5.37 7.54 -13.13
C CYS A 157 -6.74 7.30 -13.81
N LEU A 158 -7.85 7.55 -13.10
CA LEU A 158 -9.21 7.38 -13.64
C LEU A 158 -9.75 8.64 -14.34
N THR A 159 -9.32 9.83 -13.93
CA THR A 159 -9.66 11.06 -14.64
C THR A 159 -8.73 11.19 -15.85
N GLU A 160 -9.23 10.78 -17.02
CA GLU A 160 -8.69 11.27 -18.29
C GLU A 160 -8.87 12.80 -18.31
N ASP A 161 -7.80 13.55 -18.60
CA ASP A 161 -7.93 14.96 -19.01
C ASP A 161 -8.44 15.02 -20.46
#